data_AF-A0A926E2L7-F1
#
_entry.id   AF-A0A926E2L7-F1
#
_cell.length_a   1.000
_cell.length_b   1.000
_cell.length_c   1.000
_cell.angle_alpha   90.00
_cell.angle_beta   90.00
_cell.angle_gamma   90.00
#
_symmetry.space_group_name_H-M   'P 1'
#
loop_
_entity.id
_entity.type
_entity.pdbx_description
1 polymer ?
#
loop_
_entity_poly.entity_id
_entity_poly.type
_entity_poly.pdbx_seq_one_letter_code
_entity_poly.pdbx_strand_id
1 'polypeptide(L)'
;ELVEAIDGKYEESGYTAESWAELEKALEEAKAVIAKADAEQTEVYDAYLALVKARDGLKFAADKSLLELAVELAEEALENEKLTEGTRAELESAVTEARALLEKGDATQDELNAMYKRVMAAIVDQAEQADKSALKEAIEEAEALDESAYTEETWAELEEALEAAKEVYGDSEATQSAVDKATSELAEAISGLKRAVNTSLLEMAVELAKKTIEDYDLTQESIDMLEEVIAEAEGVLADEQATQEE
;
A
#
# COMPACT_ATOMS: atom_id res chain seq x y z
N GLU A 1 41.61 12.42 41.61
CA GLU A 1 42.36 12.37 40.33
C GLU A 1 41.84 11.35 39.34
N LEU A 2 41.97 10.01 39.52
CA LEU A 2 41.51 9.07 38.46
C LEU A 2 39.99 9.01 38.28
N VAL A 3 39.21 8.92 39.37
CA VAL A 3 37.74 8.94 39.29
C VAL A 3 37.25 10.24 38.64
N GLU A 4 37.79 11.39 39.02
CA GLU A 4 37.46 12.69 38.41
C GLU A 4 37.90 12.81 36.93
N ALA A 5 38.91 12.03 36.51
CA ALA A 5 39.39 11.99 35.13
C ALA A 5 38.54 11.07 34.23
N ILE A 6 37.65 10.26 34.80
CA ILE A 6 36.78 9.33 34.07
C ILE A 6 35.30 9.74 34.21
N ASP A 7 34.88 10.13 35.41
CA ASP A 7 33.51 10.53 35.74
C ASP A 7 33.08 11.74 34.90
N GLY A 8 32.07 11.55 34.05
CA GLY A 8 31.55 12.57 33.14
C GLY A 8 32.50 13.02 32.03
N LYS A 9 33.58 12.27 31.75
CA LYS A 9 34.50 12.56 30.62
C LYS A 9 34.20 11.76 29.35
N TYR A 10 33.39 10.72 29.47
CA TYR A 10 32.97 9.85 28.38
C TYR A 10 31.44 9.91 28.28
N GLU A 11 30.92 9.72 27.07
CA GLU A 11 29.48 9.67 26.80
C GLU A 11 29.09 8.24 26.39
N GLU A 12 28.06 7.70 27.03
CA GLU A 12 27.58 6.32 26.81
C GLU A 12 27.31 6.02 25.33
N SER A 13 26.71 6.97 24.61
CA SER A 13 26.38 6.86 23.19
C SER A 13 27.57 6.58 22.28
N GLY A 14 28.79 6.91 22.74
CA GLY A 14 30.02 6.67 21.99
C GLY A 14 30.54 5.22 22.08
N TYR A 15 30.02 4.40 23.00
CA TYR A 15 30.59 3.10 23.34
C TYR A 15 29.56 1.97 23.29
N THR A 16 30.02 0.73 23.13
CA THR A 16 29.12 -0.43 23.18
C THR A 16 28.54 -0.60 24.59
N ALA A 17 27.29 -1.04 24.66
CA ALA A 17 26.59 -1.23 25.95
C ALA A 17 27.37 -2.13 26.92
N GLU A 18 28.02 -3.19 26.42
CA GLU A 18 28.85 -4.09 27.23
C GLU A 18 30.05 -3.35 27.85
N SER A 19 30.85 -2.66 27.03
CA SER A 19 32.06 -2.00 27.51
C SER A 19 31.75 -0.79 28.41
N TRP A 20 30.62 -0.12 28.16
CA TRP A 20 30.11 0.94 29.03
C TRP A 20 29.68 0.41 30.39
N ALA A 21 28.91 -0.69 30.44
CA ALA A 21 28.47 -1.30 31.70
C ALA A 21 29.66 -1.76 32.57
N GLU A 22 30.75 -2.25 31.95
CA GLU A 22 31.99 -2.56 32.67
C GLU A 22 32.65 -1.31 33.27
N LEU A 23 32.66 -0.19 32.54
CA LEU A 23 33.19 1.10 33.04
C LEU A 23 32.34 1.65 34.18
N GLU A 24 31.02 1.69 34.01
CA GLU A 24 30.08 2.21 35.00
C GLU A 24 30.21 1.45 36.31
N LYS A 25 30.21 0.11 36.25
CA LYS A 25 30.42 -0.76 37.41
C LYS A 25 31.77 -0.47 38.10
N ALA A 26 32.87 -0.40 37.35
CA ALA A 26 34.18 -0.13 37.93
C ALA A 26 34.26 1.28 38.54
N LEU A 27 33.54 2.25 37.98
CA LEU A 27 33.44 3.61 38.50
C LEU A 27 32.64 3.65 39.80
N GLU A 28 31.52 2.92 39.90
CA GLU A 28 30.74 2.77 41.12
C GLU A 28 31.56 2.11 42.24
N GLU A 29 32.26 1.00 41.93
CA GLU A 29 33.13 0.30 42.88
C GLU A 29 34.26 1.22 43.38
N ALA A 30 34.91 1.98 42.49
CA ALA A 30 35.93 2.95 42.86
C ALA A 30 35.38 4.09 43.73
N LYS A 31 34.18 4.61 43.43
CA LYS A 31 33.50 5.64 44.24
C LYS A 31 33.16 5.08 45.64
N ALA A 32 32.72 3.83 45.74
CA ALA A 32 32.42 3.18 47.01
C ALA A 32 33.66 3.01 47.89
N VAL A 33 34.79 2.59 47.32
CA VAL A 33 36.07 2.48 48.04
C VAL A 33 36.55 3.85 48.54
N ILE A 34 36.42 4.92 47.73
CA ILE A 34 36.79 6.28 48.16
C ILE A 34 35.91 6.79 49.32
N ALA A 35 34.63 6.43 49.35
CA ALA A 35 33.70 6.83 50.40
C ALA A 35 33.93 6.11 51.74
N LYS A 36 34.69 5.01 51.74
CA LYS A 36 34.95 4.18 52.92
C LYS A 36 36.06 4.82 53.78
N ALA A 37 35.73 5.15 55.04
CA ALA A 37 36.63 5.85 55.96
C ALA A 37 37.86 5.02 56.39
N ASP A 38 37.76 3.69 56.32
CA ASP A 38 38.77 2.70 56.70
C ASP A 38 39.23 1.84 55.51
N ALA A 39 39.15 2.38 54.28
CA ALA A 39 39.62 1.68 53.09
C ALA A 39 41.10 1.29 53.21
N GLU A 40 41.40 0.01 52.96
CA GLU A 40 42.77 -0.47 52.94
C GLU A 40 43.48 -0.07 51.64
N GLN A 41 44.80 0.07 51.70
CA GLN A 41 45.59 0.44 50.52
C GLN A 41 45.44 -0.56 49.35
N THR A 42 45.28 -1.85 49.68
CA THR A 42 45.00 -2.90 48.68
C THR A 42 43.65 -2.69 48.01
N GLU A 43 42.59 -2.36 48.77
CA GLU A 43 41.26 -2.09 48.21
C GLU A 43 41.29 -0.89 47.25
N VAL A 44 42.01 0.18 47.62
CA VAL A 44 42.20 1.36 46.76
C VAL A 44 42.95 1.01 45.47
N TYR A 45 44.00 0.19 45.57
CA TYR A 45 44.80 -0.21 44.42
C TYR A 45 44.02 -1.14 43.46
N ASP A 46 43.26 -2.08 44.01
CA ASP A 46 42.44 -3.00 43.22
C ASP A 46 41.32 -2.25 42.49
N ALA A 47 40.63 -1.31 43.14
CA ALA A 47 39.62 -0.46 42.50
C ALA A 47 40.24 0.43 41.40
N TYR A 48 41.44 0.97 41.64
CA TYR A 48 42.18 1.73 40.63
C TYR A 48 42.49 0.88 39.39
N LEU A 49 43.02 -0.34 39.57
CA LEU A 49 43.33 -1.23 38.46
C LEU A 49 42.07 -1.66 37.69
N ALA A 50 40.99 -1.97 38.40
CA ALA A 50 39.70 -2.32 37.79
C ALA A 50 39.18 -1.16 36.92
N LEU A 51 39.21 0.07 37.43
CA LEU A 51 38.77 1.26 36.71
C LEU A 51 39.64 1.57 35.48
N VAL A 52 40.97 1.45 35.59
CA VAL A 52 41.89 1.61 34.45
C VAL A 52 41.62 0.55 33.39
N LYS A 53 41.45 -0.72 33.80
CA LYS A 53 41.17 -1.82 32.89
C LYS A 53 39.84 -1.63 32.17
N ALA A 54 38.80 -1.20 32.87
CA ALA A 54 37.48 -0.94 32.27
C ALA A 54 37.54 0.24 31.29
N ARG A 55 38.23 1.33 31.64
CA ARG A 55 38.50 2.45 30.72
C ARG A 55 39.23 2.00 29.46
N ASP A 56 40.30 1.22 29.61
CA ASP A 56 41.10 0.75 28.47
C ASP A 56 40.36 -0.34 27.66
N GLY A 57 39.34 -0.96 28.26
CA GLY A 57 38.45 -1.94 27.63
C GLY A 57 37.27 -1.34 26.89
N LEU A 58 37.08 -0.01 26.93
CA LEU A 58 36.04 0.68 26.18
C LEU A 58 36.14 0.40 24.68
N LYS A 59 34.99 0.10 24.06
CA LYS A 59 34.87 -0.15 22.62
C LYS A 59 33.88 0.85 22.03
N PHE A 60 34.28 1.54 20.98
CA PHE A 60 33.38 2.47 20.30
C PHE A 60 32.14 1.75 19.74
N ALA A 61 30.98 2.40 19.85
CA ALA A 61 29.76 1.97 19.18
C ALA A 61 29.89 2.13 17.65
N ALA A 62 29.14 1.34 16.89
CA ALA A 62 29.03 1.51 15.45
C ALA A 62 28.18 2.74 15.08
N ASP A 63 28.49 3.37 13.95
CA ASP A 63 27.80 4.58 13.48
C ASP A 63 26.44 4.21 12.87
N LYS A 64 25.37 4.74 13.47
CA LYS A 64 23.97 4.48 13.15
C LYS A 64 23.36 5.53 12.22
N SER A 65 24.01 6.66 11.98
CA SER A 65 23.39 7.83 11.32
C SER A 65 22.93 7.56 9.89
N LEU A 66 23.65 6.73 9.12
CA LEU A 66 23.22 6.37 7.77
C LEU A 66 21.95 5.50 7.77
N LEU A 67 21.82 4.59 8.73
CA LEU A 67 20.64 3.74 8.83
C LEU A 67 19.45 4.54 9.37
N GLU A 68 19.65 5.44 10.33
CA GLU A 68 18.62 6.38 10.80
C GLU A 68 18.07 7.23 9.64
N LEU A 69 18.96 7.80 8.81
CA LEU A 69 18.54 8.54 7.63
C LEU A 69 17.78 7.66 6.62
N ALA A 70 18.22 6.42 6.39
CA ALA A 70 17.52 5.51 5.47
C ALA A 70 16.13 5.13 6.00
N VAL A 71 15.96 4.98 7.31
CA VAL A 71 14.66 4.74 7.96
C VAL A 71 13.74 5.95 7.78
N GLU A 72 14.24 7.18 7.97
CA GLU A 72 13.48 8.41 7.73
C GLU A 72 12.99 8.49 6.27
N LEU A 73 13.88 8.22 5.30
CA LEU A 73 13.52 8.20 3.88
C LEU A 73 12.50 7.10 3.54
N ALA A 74 12.63 5.92 4.14
CA ALA A 74 11.67 4.83 3.95
C ALA A 74 10.29 5.17 4.52
N GLU A 75 10.24 5.85 5.67
CA GLU A 75 9.00 6.31 6.28
C GLU A 75 8.29 7.38 5.43
N GLU A 76 9.04 8.33 4.85
CA GLU A 76 8.49 9.28 3.87
C GLU A 76 7.95 8.54 2.63
N ALA A 77 8.68 7.54 2.13
CA ALA A 77 8.23 6.75 0.99
C ALA A 77 6.93 5.95 1.27
N LEU A 78 6.70 5.53 2.52
CA LEU A 78 5.46 4.86 2.95
C LEU A 78 4.22 5.75 2.91
N GLU A 79 4.38 7.08 2.94
CA GLU A 79 3.28 8.03 2.80
C GLU A 79 2.73 8.10 1.36
N ASN A 80 3.44 7.52 0.38
CA ASN A 80 2.99 7.49 -1.00
C ASN A 80 1.76 6.58 -1.19
N GLU A 81 0.60 7.18 -1.43
CA GLU A 81 -0.66 6.48 -1.69
C GLU A 81 -0.64 5.58 -2.93
N LYS A 82 0.34 5.76 -3.82
CA LYS A 82 0.53 4.93 -5.02
C LYS A 82 1.28 3.63 -4.75
N LEU A 83 1.76 3.40 -3.53
CA LEU A 83 2.40 2.13 -3.15
C LEU A 83 1.43 0.96 -3.34
N THR A 84 1.92 -0.11 -3.97
CA THR A 84 1.22 -1.40 -3.99
C THR A 84 1.27 -2.03 -2.60
N GLU A 85 0.32 -2.93 -2.29
CA GLU A 85 0.30 -3.65 -1.00
C GLU A 85 1.61 -4.42 -0.75
N GLY A 86 2.17 -5.05 -1.79
CA GLY A 86 3.43 -5.80 -1.72
C GLY A 86 4.65 -4.93 -1.43
N THR A 87 4.81 -3.80 -2.13
CA THR A 87 5.94 -2.87 -1.88
C THR A 87 5.84 -2.22 -0.52
N ARG A 88 4.62 -1.84 -0.12
CA ARG A 88 4.36 -1.33 1.23
C ARG A 88 4.79 -2.36 2.27
N ALA A 89 4.38 -3.62 2.13
CA ALA A 89 4.72 -4.68 3.08
C ALA A 89 6.23 -4.91 3.18
N GLU A 90 6.96 -4.94 2.06
CA GLU A 90 8.42 -5.11 2.08
C GLU A 90 9.13 -3.90 2.71
N LEU A 91 8.68 -2.67 2.40
CA LEU A 91 9.25 -1.46 2.97
C LEU A 91 8.97 -1.34 4.47
N GLU A 92 7.76 -1.67 4.93
CA GLU A 92 7.39 -1.77 6.35
C GLU A 92 8.22 -2.83 7.09
N SER A 93 8.46 -3.97 6.44
CA SER A 93 9.33 -5.03 6.97
C SER A 93 10.76 -4.55 7.13
N ALA A 94 11.33 -3.91 6.11
CA ALA A 94 12.69 -3.36 6.15
C ALA A 94 12.84 -2.27 7.23
N VAL A 95 11.86 -1.37 7.36
CA VAL A 95 11.83 -0.34 8.43
C VAL A 95 11.78 -0.98 9.82
N THR A 96 10.96 -2.02 10.00
CA THR A 96 10.83 -2.74 11.27
C THR A 96 12.14 -3.40 11.68
N GLU A 97 12.79 -4.11 10.76
CA GLU A 97 14.10 -4.74 11.00
C GLU A 97 15.20 -3.72 11.27
N ALA A 98 15.19 -2.59 10.54
CA ALA A 98 16.14 -1.50 10.74
C ALA A 98 16.00 -0.84 12.11
N ARG A 99 14.78 -0.54 12.55
CA ARG A 99 14.51 0.01 13.89
C ARG A 99 14.97 -0.94 14.99
N ALA A 100 14.69 -2.24 14.85
CA ALA A 100 15.17 -3.24 15.80
C ALA A 100 16.72 -3.29 15.88
N LEU A 101 17.40 -3.14 14.74
CA LEU A 101 18.86 -3.08 14.70
C LEU A 101 19.42 -1.77 15.30
N LEU A 102 18.73 -0.65 15.12
CA LEU A 102 19.10 0.64 15.72
C LEU A 102 18.99 0.62 17.25
N GLU A 103 18.05 -0.14 17.80
CA GLU A 103 17.94 -0.33 19.26
C GLU A 103 18.98 -1.30 19.83
N LYS A 104 19.61 -2.13 19.00
CA LYS A 104 20.65 -3.07 19.41
C LYS A 104 21.93 -2.32 19.83
N GLY A 105 22.33 -2.47 21.10
CA GLY A 105 23.47 -1.77 21.70
C GLY A 105 24.86 -2.32 21.30
N ASP A 106 24.91 -3.51 20.74
CA ASP A 106 26.11 -4.20 20.25
C ASP A 106 26.06 -4.46 18.73
N ALA A 107 25.21 -3.72 17.99
CA ALA A 107 25.17 -3.78 16.53
C ALA A 107 26.55 -3.46 15.94
N THR A 108 26.97 -4.28 14.99
CA THR A 108 28.23 -4.08 14.26
C THR A 108 28.04 -3.17 13.07
N GLN A 109 29.11 -2.51 12.61
CA GLN A 109 29.05 -1.66 11.42
C GLN A 109 28.62 -2.45 10.17
N ASP A 110 28.98 -3.73 10.07
CA ASP A 110 28.60 -4.59 8.95
C ASP A 110 27.09 -4.91 8.96
N GLU A 111 26.52 -5.18 10.14
CA GLU A 111 25.06 -5.35 10.29
C GLU A 111 24.33 -4.07 9.87
N LEU A 112 24.78 -2.90 10.34
CA LEU A 112 24.19 -1.60 9.99
C LEU A 112 24.29 -1.30 8.49
N ASN A 113 25.45 -1.54 7.88
CA ASN A 113 25.67 -1.34 6.45
C ASN A 113 24.83 -2.30 5.60
N ALA A 114 24.66 -3.55 6.03
CA ALA A 114 23.81 -4.52 5.35
C ALA A 114 22.33 -4.10 5.42
N MET A 115 21.88 -3.64 6.59
CA MET A 115 20.52 -3.17 6.78
C MET A 115 20.24 -1.88 5.99
N TYR A 116 21.18 -0.94 5.97
CA TYR A 116 21.10 0.26 5.13
C TYR A 116 20.88 -0.10 3.66
N LYS A 117 21.66 -1.07 3.13
CA LYS A 117 21.49 -1.53 1.74
C LYS A 117 20.13 -2.17 1.51
N ARG A 118 19.61 -2.95 2.47
CA ARG A 118 18.28 -3.56 2.39
C ARG A 118 17.18 -2.51 2.34
N VAL A 119 17.21 -1.53 3.24
CA VAL A 119 16.24 -0.42 3.26
C VAL A 119 16.29 0.37 1.95
N MET A 120 17.49 0.74 1.50
CA MET A 120 17.64 1.47 0.23
C MET A 120 17.19 0.65 -0.99
N ALA A 121 17.39 -0.67 -0.99
CA ALA A 121 16.88 -1.54 -2.04
C ALA A 121 15.35 -1.55 -2.06
N ALA A 122 14.70 -1.68 -0.91
CA ALA A 122 13.23 -1.61 -0.81
C ALA A 122 12.67 -0.26 -1.31
N ILE A 123 13.35 0.85 -1.01
CA ILE A 123 12.99 2.18 -1.53
C ILE A 123 13.14 2.26 -3.06
N VAL A 124 14.22 1.69 -3.61
CA VAL A 124 14.49 1.74 -5.06
C VAL A 124 13.56 0.81 -5.84
N ASP A 125 13.31 -0.40 -5.34
CA ASP A 125 12.43 -1.38 -5.98
C ASP A 125 10.99 -0.82 -6.13
N GLN A 126 10.52 -0.03 -5.16
CA GLN A 126 9.27 0.74 -5.31
C GLN A 126 9.30 1.65 -6.55
N ALA A 127 10.39 2.39 -6.74
CA ALA A 127 10.49 3.37 -7.83
C ALA A 127 10.55 2.72 -9.23
N GLU A 128 10.87 1.43 -9.29
CA GLU A 128 10.89 0.65 -10.54
C GLU A 128 9.52 0.04 -10.88
N GLN A 129 8.56 0.02 -9.94
CA GLN A 129 7.21 -0.50 -10.22
C GLN A 129 6.38 0.45 -11.08
N ALA A 130 5.45 -0.12 -11.84
CA ALA A 130 4.52 0.63 -12.66
C ALA A 130 3.56 1.48 -11.81
N ASP A 131 3.30 2.72 -12.24
CA ASP A 131 2.27 3.58 -11.67
C ASP A 131 0.89 3.07 -12.11
N LYS A 132 0.10 2.58 -11.16
CA LYS A 132 -1.25 2.03 -11.35
C LYS A 132 -2.37 2.99 -10.95
N SER A 133 -2.07 4.26 -10.67
CA SER A 133 -3.08 5.22 -10.21
C SER A 133 -4.22 5.41 -11.21
N ALA A 134 -3.91 5.61 -12.49
CA ALA A 134 -4.94 5.75 -13.53
C ALA A 134 -5.76 4.47 -13.73
N LEU A 135 -5.12 3.30 -13.65
CA LEU A 135 -5.83 2.01 -13.72
C LEU A 135 -6.81 1.85 -12.56
N LYS A 136 -6.40 2.23 -11.35
CA LYS A 136 -7.26 2.20 -10.16
C LYS A 136 -8.50 3.07 -10.34
N GLU A 137 -8.32 4.31 -10.78
CA GLU A 137 -9.42 5.25 -11.02
C GLU A 137 -10.40 4.70 -12.06
N ALA A 138 -9.89 4.11 -13.15
CA ALA A 138 -10.74 3.49 -14.17
C ALA A 138 -11.52 2.27 -13.65
N ILE A 139 -10.91 1.42 -12.81
CA ILE A 139 -11.59 0.30 -12.15
C ILE A 139 -12.70 0.81 -11.23
N GLU A 140 -12.43 1.82 -10.40
CA GLU A 140 -13.42 2.42 -9.50
C GLU A 140 -14.58 3.06 -10.26
N GLU A 141 -14.30 3.71 -11.40
CA GLU A 141 -15.32 4.26 -12.29
C GLU A 141 -16.22 3.16 -12.88
N ALA A 142 -15.63 2.09 -13.43
CA ALA A 142 -16.37 0.96 -13.98
C ALA A 142 -17.25 0.26 -12.94
N GLU A 143 -16.73 0.02 -11.73
CA GLU A 143 -17.47 -0.61 -10.64
C GLU A 143 -18.65 0.24 -10.11
N ALA A 144 -18.63 1.55 -10.35
CA ALA A 144 -19.70 2.45 -9.94
C ALA A 144 -20.86 2.52 -10.94
N LEU A 145 -20.73 1.90 -12.12
CA LEU A 145 -21.76 1.89 -13.14
C LEU A 145 -22.90 0.93 -12.78
N ASP A 146 -24.12 1.32 -13.17
CA ASP A 146 -25.32 0.49 -13.00
C ASP A 146 -25.54 -0.33 -14.29
N GLU A 147 -25.35 -1.65 -14.18
CA GLU A 147 -25.59 -2.62 -15.26
C GLU A 147 -26.92 -2.41 -15.96
N SER A 148 -27.99 -2.14 -15.19
CA SER A 148 -29.34 -2.01 -15.74
C SER A 148 -29.54 -0.79 -16.63
N ALA A 149 -28.59 0.15 -16.63
CA ALA A 149 -28.63 1.33 -17.49
C ALA A 149 -28.09 1.06 -18.91
N TYR A 150 -27.48 -0.11 -19.16
CA TYR A 150 -26.75 -0.41 -20.39
C TYR A 150 -27.24 -1.69 -21.07
N THR A 151 -26.90 -1.87 -22.35
CA THR A 151 -27.24 -3.08 -23.11
C THR A 151 -26.35 -4.24 -22.69
N GLU A 152 -26.89 -5.47 -22.71
CA GLU A 152 -26.15 -6.67 -22.30
C GLU A 152 -24.84 -6.87 -23.07
N GLU A 153 -24.84 -6.61 -24.39
CA GLU A 153 -23.65 -6.76 -25.23
C GLU A 153 -22.49 -5.85 -24.79
N THR A 154 -22.76 -4.55 -24.61
CA THR A 154 -21.69 -3.61 -24.23
C THR A 154 -21.31 -3.71 -22.77
N TRP A 155 -22.22 -4.20 -21.92
CA TRP A 155 -21.91 -4.53 -20.53
C TRP A 155 -20.96 -5.73 -20.44
N ALA A 156 -21.19 -6.79 -21.22
CA ALA A 156 -20.30 -7.96 -21.24
C ALA A 156 -18.87 -7.58 -21.67
N GLU A 157 -18.71 -6.67 -22.64
CA GLU A 157 -17.40 -6.14 -23.04
C GLU A 157 -16.73 -5.35 -21.89
N LEU A 158 -17.50 -4.56 -21.12
CA LEU A 158 -17.00 -3.88 -19.92
C LEU A 158 -16.56 -4.88 -18.85
N GLU A 159 -17.33 -5.92 -18.57
CA GLU A 159 -16.99 -6.92 -17.55
C GLU A 159 -15.69 -7.64 -17.88
N GLU A 160 -15.48 -8.04 -19.13
CA GLU A 160 -14.22 -8.68 -19.58
C GLU A 160 -13.03 -7.73 -19.42
N ALA A 161 -13.18 -6.47 -19.83
CA ALA A 161 -12.12 -5.46 -19.67
C ALA A 161 -11.84 -5.15 -18.18
N LEU A 162 -12.87 -5.12 -17.34
CA LEU A 162 -12.74 -4.88 -15.90
C LEU A 162 -12.03 -6.04 -15.19
N GLU A 163 -12.30 -7.29 -15.55
CA GLU A 163 -11.60 -8.46 -15.02
C GLU A 163 -10.11 -8.41 -15.38
N ALA A 164 -9.79 -8.17 -16.65
CA ALA A 164 -8.39 -8.03 -17.11
C ALA A 164 -7.66 -6.87 -16.42
N ALA A 165 -8.34 -5.73 -16.24
CA ALA A 165 -7.82 -4.59 -15.51
C ALA A 165 -7.50 -4.93 -14.04
N LYS A 166 -8.38 -5.68 -13.36
CA LYS A 166 -8.16 -6.13 -11.97
C LYS A 166 -6.99 -7.11 -11.85
N GLU A 167 -6.81 -8.00 -12.81
CA GLU A 167 -5.65 -8.91 -12.85
C GLU A 167 -4.34 -8.11 -12.94
N VAL A 168 -4.23 -7.18 -13.89
CA VAL A 168 -3.04 -6.32 -14.04
C VAL A 168 -2.85 -5.42 -12.82
N TYR A 169 -3.93 -4.94 -12.21
CA TYR A 169 -3.87 -4.15 -10.99
C TYR A 169 -3.29 -4.95 -9.81
N GLY A 170 -3.66 -6.22 -9.67
CA GLY A 170 -3.15 -7.13 -8.63
C GLY A 170 -1.74 -7.68 -8.87
N ASP A 171 -1.24 -7.66 -10.10
CA ASP A 171 0.09 -8.19 -10.44
C ASP A 171 1.23 -7.25 -10.00
N SER A 172 1.98 -7.59 -8.95
CA SER A 172 3.09 -6.76 -8.45
C SER A 172 4.20 -6.53 -9.46
N GLU A 173 4.33 -7.40 -10.46
CA GLU A 173 5.37 -7.37 -11.49
C GLU A 173 4.88 -6.77 -12.81
N ALA A 174 3.65 -6.23 -12.84
CA ALA A 174 3.09 -5.61 -14.03
C ALA A 174 3.99 -4.46 -14.52
N THR A 175 4.38 -4.52 -15.79
CA THR A 175 5.14 -3.44 -16.43
C THR A 175 4.25 -2.22 -16.67
N GLN A 176 4.84 -1.02 -16.77
CA GLN A 176 4.09 0.20 -17.11
C GLN A 176 3.29 0.04 -18.41
N SER A 177 3.87 -0.62 -19.42
CA SER A 177 3.17 -0.89 -20.67
C SER A 177 1.94 -1.78 -20.50
N ALA A 178 1.95 -2.73 -19.57
CA ALA A 178 0.80 -3.58 -19.29
C ALA A 178 -0.30 -2.79 -18.56
N VAL A 179 0.10 -1.95 -17.60
CA VAL A 179 -0.80 -1.07 -16.86
C VAL A 179 -1.46 -0.04 -17.78
N ASP A 180 -0.68 0.62 -18.64
CA ASP A 180 -1.18 1.60 -19.61
C ASP A 180 -2.16 0.96 -20.58
N LYS A 181 -1.83 -0.25 -21.04
CA LYS A 181 -2.68 -1.02 -21.95
C LYS A 181 -4.03 -1.37 -21.29
N ALA A 182 -4.00 -1.97 -20.10
CA ALA A 182 -5.20 -2.32 -19.37
C ALA A 182 -6.08 -1.10 -19.06
N THR A 183 -5.43 0.03 -18.73
CA THR A 183 -6.13 1.31 -18.50
C THR A 183 -6.84 1.78 -19.77
N SER A 184 -6.18 1.71 -20.92
CA SER A 184 -6.76 2.10 -22.22
C SER A 184 -7.91 1.19 -22.62
N GLU A 185 -7.75 -0.13 -22.47
CA GLU A 185 -8.80 -1.11 -22.82
C GLU A 185 -10.04 -0.93 -21.94
N LEU A 186 -9.88 -0.72 -20.63
CA LEU A 186 -11.01 -0.45 -19.75
C LEU A 186 -11.70 0.89 -20.07
N ALA A 187 -10.92 1.95 -20.32
CA ALA A 187 -11.47 3.25 -20.70
C ALA A 187 -12.24 3.18 -22.04
N GLU A 188 -11.74 2.40 -23.01
CA GLU A 188 -12.43 2.14 -24.27
C GLU A 188 -13.76 1.41 -24.04
N ALA A 189 -13.78 0.36 -23.21
CA ALA A 189 -15.00 -0.38 -22.88
C ALA A 189 -16.05 0.50 -22.18
N ILE A 190 -15.64 1.31 -21.19
CA ILE A 190 -16.52 2.31 -20.54
C ILE A 190 -17.10 3.27 -21.58
N SER A 191 -16.27 3.77 -22.51
CA SER A 191 -16.73 4.69 -23.56
C SER A 191 -17.62 4.03 -24.62
N GLY A 192 -17.51 2.69 -24.78
CA GLY A 192 -18.28 1.88 -25.71
C GLY A 192 -19.67 1.50 -25.22
N LEU A 193 -19.97 1.72 -23.93
CA LEU A 193 -21.26 1.43 -23.33
C LEU A 193 -22.43 2.11 -24.05
N LYS A 194 -23.46 1.32 -24.36
CA LYS A 194 -24.71 1.79 -24.94
C LYS A 194 -25.83 1.68 -23.92
N ARG A 195 -26.64 2.73 -23.80
CA ARG A 195 -27.77 2.72 -22.86
C ARG A 195 -28.85 1.75 -23.30
N ALA A 196 -29.43 1.04 -22.34
CA ALA A 196 -30.67 0.31 -22.54
C ALA A 196 -31.82 1.28 -22.87
N VAL A 197 -32.74 0.87 -23.75
CA VAL A 197 -33.93 1.65 -24.09
C VAL A 197 -34.95 1.57 -22.98
N ASN A 198 -35.60 2.69 -22.67
CA ASN A 198 -36.72 2.70 -21.74
C ASN A 198 -37.97 2.14 -22.42
N THR A 199 -38.21 0.84 -22.26
CA THR A 199 -39.33 0.12 -22.87
C THR A 199 -40.67 0.36 -22.18
N SER A 200 -40.68 0.94 -20.97
CA SER A 200 -41.89 1.03 -20.14
C SER A 200 -43.04 1.79 -20.80
N LEU A 201 -42.74 2.83 -21.60
CA LEU A 201 -43.75 3.55 -22.37
C LEU A 201 -44.32 2.70 -23.52
N LEU A 202 -43.47 1.94 -24.20
CA LEU A 202 -43.86 1.06 -25.30
C LEU A 202 -44.69 -0.12 -24.81
N GLU A 203 -44.30 -0.72 -23.67
CA GLU A 203 -45.07 -1.77 -22.97
C GLU A 203 -46.48 -1.28 -22.60
N MET A 204 -46.60 -0.09 -22.01
CA MET A 204 -47.90 0.51 -21.69
C MET A 204 -48.75 0.79 -22.93
N ALA A 205 -48.13 1.23 -24.04
CA ALA A 205 -48.83 1.47 -25.30
C ALA A 205 -49.37 0.17 -25.90
N VAL A 206 -48.58 -0.90 -25.87
CA VAL A 206 -48.99 -2.24 -26.31
C VAL A 206 -50.17 -2.76 -25.47
N GLU A 207 -50.10 -2.63 -24.15
CA GLU A 207 -51.19 -3.06 -23.26
C GLU A 207 -52.49 -2.28 -23.52
N LEU A 208 -52.39 -0.96 -23.71
CA LEU A 208 -53.54 -0.11 -24.03
C LEU A 208 -54.15 -0.47 -25.38
N ALA A 209 -53.33 -0.74 -26.39
CA ALA A 209 -53.79 -1.14 -27.72
C ALA A 209 -54.54 -2.48 -27.67
N LYS A 210 -53.99 -3.48 -26.99
CA LYS A 210 -54.65 -4.78 -26.75
C LYS A 210 -56.00 -4.62 -26.04
N LYS A 211 -56.03 -3.81 -24.99
CA LYS A 211 -57.27 -3.52 -24.26
C LYS A 211 -58.29 -2.77 -25.11
N THR A 212 -57.84 -1.89 -26.01
CA THR A 212 -58.72 -1.16 -26.93
C THR A 212 -59.40 -2.12 -27.93
N ILE A 213 -58.67 -3.14 -28.40
CA ILE A 213 -59.24 -4.20 -29.25
C ILE A 213 -60.29 -5.02 -28.48
N GLU A 214 -60.07 -5.30 -27.18
CA GLU A 214 -60.99 -6.09 -26.35
C GLU A 214 -62.25 -5.31 -25.93
N ASP A 215 -62.09 -4.05 -25.52
CA ASP A 215 -63.15 -3.25 -24.89
C ASP A 215 -64.09 -2.55 -25.89
N TYR A 216 -63.68 -2.40 -27.16
CA TYR A 216 -64.41 -1.60 -28.16
C TYR A 216 -64.76 -2.41 -29.42
N ASP A 217 -65.95 -2.17 -29.96
CA ASP A 217 -66.43 -2.78 -31.21
C ASP A 217 -65.84 -2.03 -32.42
N LEU A 218 -64.60 -2.40 -32.77
CA LEU A 218 -63.82 -1.82 -33.87
C LEU A 218 -64.13 -2.49 -35.21
N THR A 219 -63.80 -1.82 -36.32
CA THR A 219 -63.84 -2.46 -37.64
C THR A 219 -62.67 -3.43 -37.80
N GLN A 220 -62.85 -4.49 -38.59
CA GLN A 220 -61.78 -5.46 -38.87
C GLN A 220 -60.52 -4.77 -39.41
N GLU A 221 -60.68 -3.78 -40.30
CA GLU A 221 -59.55 -2.99 -40.83
C GLU A 221 -58.77 -2.26 -39.73
N SER A 222 -59.44 -1.74 -38.69
CA SER A 222 -58.77 -1.09 -37.56
C SER A 222 -58.09 -2.07 -36.61
N ILE A 223 -58.67 -3.25 -36.43
CA ILE A 223 -58.07 -4.34 -35.64
C ILE A 223 -56.79 -4.82 -36.33
N ASP A 224 -56.86 -5.11 -37.63
CA ASP A 224 -55.71 -5.59 -38.40
C ASP A 224 -54.52 -4.59 -38.32
N MET A 225 -54.78 -3.29 -38.43
CA MET A 225 -53.75 -2.25 -38.26
C MET A 225 -53.17 -2.19 -36.83
N LEU A 226 -54.00 -2.32 -35.80
CA LEU A 226 -53.52 -2.29 -34.41
C LEU A 226 -52.71 -3.54 -34.07
N GLU A 227 -53.13 -4.72 -34.55
CA GLU A 227 -52.40 -5.97 -34.38
C GLU A 227 -51.03 -5.92 -35.08
N GLU A 228 -50.95 -5.33 -36.28
CA GLU A 228 -49.69 -5.11 -37.00
C GLU A 228 -48.73 -4.24 -36.17
N VAL A 229 -49.18 -3.09 -35.67
CA VAL A 229 -48.35 -2.19 -34.86
C VAL A 229 -47.99 -2.80 -33.50
N ILE A 230 -48.89 -3.57 -32.87
CA ILE A 230 -48.57 -4.33 -31.65
C ILE A 230 -47.45 -5.34 -31.93
N ALA A 231 -47.53 -6.07 -33.04
CA ALA A 231 -46.51 -7.05 -33.40
C ALA A 231 -45.15 -6.40 -33.67
N GLU A 232 -45.12 -5.23 -34.32
CA GLU A 232 -43.90 -4.44 -34.49
C GLU A 232 -43.32 -3.99 -33.13
N ALA A 233 -44.16 -3.40 -32.27
CA ALA A 233 -43.75 -2.96 -30.94
C ALA A 233 -43.24 -4.11 -30.05
N GLU A 234 -43.91 -5.26 -30.08
CA GLU A 234 -43.46 -6.47 -29.38
C GLU A 234 -42.14 -7.00 -29.94
N GLY A 235 -41.88 -6.81 -31.24
CA GLY A 235 -40.59 -7.09 -31.87
C GLY A 235 -39.47 -6.23 -31.28
N VAL A 236 -39.69 -4.92 -31.16
CA VAL A 236 -38.73 -3.99 -30.54
C VAL A 236 -38.54 -4.30 -29.05
N LEU A 237 -39.62 -4.60 -28.31
CA LEU A 237 -39.55 -4.99 -26.89
C LEU A 237 -38.79 -6.29 -26.64
N ALA A 238 -38.73 -7.18 -27.64
CA ALA A 238 -37.99 -8.44 -27.57
C ALA A 238 -36.54 -8.31 -28.05
N ASP A 239 -36.15 -7.14 -28.59
CA ASP A 239 -34.79 -6.88 -29.06
C ASP A 239 -33.98 -6.13 -27.98
N GLU A 240 -33.08 -6.85 -27.33
CA GLU A 240 -32.16 -6.30 -26.31
C GLU A 240 -31.16 -5.29 -26.89
N GLN A 241 -31.03 -5.22 -28.22
CA GLN A 241 -30.24 -4.22 -28.93
C GLN A 241 -31.09 -3.08 -29.50
N ALA A 242 -32.41 -3.07 -29.27
CA ALA A 242 -33.26 -1.99 -29.71
C ALA A 242 -32.67 -0.64 -29.30
N THR A 243 -32.72 0.31 -30.22
CA THR A 243 -32.26 1.67 -30.02
C THR A 243 -33.42 2.59 -29.67
N GLN A 244 -33.14 3.77 -29.12
CA GLN A 244 -34.18 4.74 -28.77
C GLN A 244 -34.94 5.30 -29.99
N GLU A 245 -34.40 5.12 -31.20
CA GLU A 245 -35.00 5.58 -32.47
C GLU A 245 -36.03 4.57 -33.04
N GLU A 246 -35.89 3.28 -32.70
CA GLU A 246 -36.84 2.21 -33.00
C GLU A 246 -38.05 2.24 -32.05
#